data_AF-A0A1Q3BSG0-F1
#
_entry.id   AF-A0A1Q3BSG0-F1
#
_cell.length_a   1.000
_cell.length_b   1.000
_cell.length_c   1.000
_cell.angle_alpha   90.00
_cell.angle_beta   90.00
_cell.angle_gamma   90.00
#
_symmetry.space_group_name_H-M   'P 1'
#
loop_
_entity.id
_entity.type
_entity.pdbx_description
1 polymer ?
#
loop_
_entity_poly.entity_id
_entity_poly.type
_entity_poly.pdbx_seq_one_letter_code
_entity_poly.pdbx_strand_id
1 'polypeptide(L)'
;MGWFDYLCSSHIIYPRLVKLFYANLYSSTSCVANSFVLGNPISTTLELIAEILGIPNSGITYFNDVEKFEALGICLEQPNFNPIMNVTSSHLPIATRIILLLVTNTFLPREGSHTLPSERDLKFVACIKNGTLVNLPYLIINHMLSRPNHIPYPMLLSRIFASLNLDIPDDEHSVKPSHKQLINKAGLRNCNIRFEDGLWVKLQGGGREQVREQANVRAGGDDEDDAQQFEMRANVGTSSSSSRPTLESLQARMDLAQADIDYLRGRVDQIYEGQATIIQMFQNAFPQHRPPDSS
;
A
#
# COMPACT_ATOMS: atom_id res chain seq x y z
N MET A 1 4.80 15.44 -9.28
CA MET A 1 4.02 14.64 -8.31
C MET A 1 4.81 14.31 -7.04
N GLY A 2 6.05 13.80 -7.13
CA GLY A 2 6.87 13.55 -5.93
C GLY A 2 6.51 12.28 -5.14
N TRP A 3 5.67 11.41 -5.68
CA TRP A 3 5.14 10.24 -4.96
C TRP A 3 6.08 9.02 -4.96
N PHE A 4 7.26 9.11 -5.57
CA PHE A 4 8.14 7.97 -5.78
C PHE A 4 8.58 7.33 -4.45
N ASP A 5 9.02 8.14 -3.49
CA ASP A 5 9.46 7.66 -2.18
C ASP A 5 8.31 7.02 -1.41
N TYR A 6 7.11 7.58 -1.50
CA TYR A 6 5.92 6.97 -0.92
C TYR A 6 5.66 5.57 -1.49
N LEU A 7 5.69 5.42 -2.82
CA LEU A 7 5.46 4.14 -3.50
C LEU A 7 6.52 3.08 -3.19
N CYS A 8 7.78 3.49 -2.99
CA CYS A 8 8.89 2.56 -2.73
C CYS A 8 9.09 2.27 -1.23
N SER A 9 8.41 3.01 -0.35
CA SER A 9 8.62 2.87 1.08
C SER A 9 7.90 1.65 1.66
N SER A 10 8.63 0.83 2.41
CA SER A 10 8.08 -0.27 3.21
C SER A 10 8.20 0.07 4.69
N HIS A 11 7.07 0.06 5.40
CA HIS A 11 7.01 0.30 6.84
C HIS A 11 6.22 -0.80 7.54
N ILE A 12 6.60 -1.08 8.78
CA ILE A 12 5.88 -2.02 9.64
C ILE A 12 4.44 -1.56 9.81
N ILE A 13 3.53 -2.51 9.90
CA ILE A 13 2.11 -2.29 10.17
C ILE A 13 1.81 -2.78 11.59
N TYR A 14 1.08 -1.98 12.37
CA TYR A 14 0.51 -2.37 13.66
C TYR A 14 -1.00 -2.65 13.52
N PRO A 15 -1.43 -3.89 13.21
CA PRO A 15 -2.81 -4.15 12.79
C PRO A 15 -3.84 -3.79 13.86
N ARG A 16 -3.53 -4.00 15.14
CA ARG A 16 -4.43 -3.68 16.24
C ARG A 16 -4.57 -2.17 16.41
N LEU A 17 -3.48 -1.41 16.38
CA LEU A 17 -3.53 0.06 16.47
C LEU A 17 -4.26 0.69 15.28
N VAL A 18 -4.04 0.15 14.08
CA VAL A 18 -4.79 0.58 12.89
C VAL A 18 -6.29 0.32 13.06
N LYS A 19 -6.69 -0.85 13.58
CA LYS A 19 -8.11 -1.13 13.88
C LYS A 19 -8.68 -0.17 14.93
N LEU A 20 -7.92 0.12 15.98
CA LEU A 20 -8.33 1.10 17.01
C LEU A 20 -8.51 2.49 16.41
N PHE A 21 -7.62 2.91 15.51
CA PHE A 21 -7.73 4.18 14.80
C PHE A 21 -9.07 4.28 14.05
N TYR A 22 -9.43 3.26 13.27
CA TYR A 22 -10.70 3.27 12.53
C TYR A 22 -11.94 3.10 13.41
N ALA A 23 -11.84 2.31 14.49
CA ALA A 23 -12.95 2.14 15.44
C ALA A 23 -13.34 3.45 16.13
N ASN A 24 -12.37 4.36 16.30
CA ASN A 24 -12.57 5.68 16.90
C ASN A 24 -12.52 6.83 15.88
N LEU A 25 -12.61 6.54 14.59
CA LEU A 25 -12.50 7.55 13.53
C LEU A 25 -13.72 8.47 13.52
N TYR A 26 -13.48 9.77 13.55
CA TYR A 26 -14.49 10.80 13.35
C TYR A 26 -13.90 12.01 12.63
N SER A 27 -14.77 12.82 12.02
CA SER A 27 -14.38 14.06 11.35
C SER A 27 -14.81 15.27 12.16
N SER A 28 -13.92 16.25 12.30
CA SER A 28 -14.31 17.63 12.69
C SER A 28 -14.64 18.49 11.47
N THR A 29 -13.96 18.23 10.34
CA THR A 29 -14.14 18.88 9.04
C THR A 29 -13.92 17.86 7.91
N SER A 30 -14.15 18.25 6.65
CA SER A 30 -13.87 17.39 5.49
C SER A 30 -12.38 17.17 5.22
N CYS A 31 -11.49 17.87 5.90
CA CYS A 31 -10.04 17.84 5.68
C CYS A 31 -9.23 17.36 6.90
N VAL A 32 -9.90 16.88 7.96
CA VAL A 32 -9.22 16.37 9.16
C VAL A 32 -9.89 15.08 9.62
N ALA A 33 -9.10 14.02 9.73
CA ALA A 33 -9.50 12.74 10.31
C ALA A 33 -8.98 12.63 11.74
N ASN A 34 -9.89 12.65 12.71
CA ASN A 34 -9.56 12.53 14.12
C ASN A 34 -9.81 11.12 14.62
N SER A 35 -9.03 10.69 15.60
CA SER A 35 -9.19 9.40 16.25
C SER A 35 -8.59 9.41 17.65
N PHE A 36 -8.71 8.29 18.36
CA PHE A 36 -8.11 8.05 19.66
C PHE A 36 -7.48 6.67 19.71
N VAL A 37 -6.17 6.59 19.97
CA VAL A 37 -5.41 5.34 19.97
C VAL A 37 -4.51 5.31 21.21
N LEU A 38 -4.62 4.25 22.01
CA LEU A 38 -3.82 4.07 23.24
C LEU A 38 -3.86 5.27 24.20
N GLY A 39 -5.02 5.91 24.39
CA GLY A 39 -5.09 7.07 25.28
C GLY A 39 -4.70 8.41 24.64
N ASN A 40 -4.25 8.40 23.38
CA ASN A 40 -3.75 9.58 22.69
C ASN A 40 -4.73 10.07 21.61
N PRO A 41 -5.12 11.35 21.61
CA PRO A 41 -5.87 11.93 20.50
C PRO A 41 -4.97 12.07 19.28
N ILE A 42 -5.44 11.60 18.13
CA ILE A 42 -4.74 11.70 16.85
C ILE A 42 -5.54 12.64 15.95
N SER A 43 -4.89 13.68 15.45
CA SER A 43 -5.44 14.55 14.41
C SER A 43 -4.62 14.37 13.13
N THR A 44 -5.22 13.71 12.15
CA THR A 44 -4.61 13.48 10.84
C THR A 44 -5.00 14.62 9.91
N THR A 45 -4.08 15.56 9.70
CA THR A 45 -4.26 16.72 8.80
C THR A 45 -3.58 16.50 7.45
N LEU A 46 -3.90 17.36 6.48
CA LEU A 46 -3.27 17.32 5.15
C LEU A 46 -1.76 17.58 5.24
N GLU A 47 -1.37 18.52 6.09
CA GLU A 47 0.01 18.90 6.34
C GLU A 47 0.80 17.73 6.93
N LEU A 48 0.22 17.03 7.91
CA LEU A 48 0.86 15.87 8.52
C LEU A 48 1.09 14.74 7.50
N ILE A 49 0.11 14.44 6.65
CA ILE A 49 0.28 13.44 5.58
C ILE A 49 1.34 13.88 4.58
N ALA A 50 1.32 15.15 4.17
CA ALA A 50 2.27 15.70 3.22
C ALA A 50 3.71 15.61 3.75
N GLU A 51 3.92 15.97 5.02
CA GLU A 51 5.20 15.88 5.72
C GLU A 51 5.70 14.44 5.82
N ILE A 52 4.86 13.53 6.33
CA ILE A 52 5.23 12.11 6.49
C ILE A 52 5.58 11.49 5.13
N LEU A 53 4.77 11.75 4.10
CA LEU A 53 4.98 11.14 2.79
C LEU A 53 6.03 11.87 1.94
N GLY A 54 6.45 13.08 2.32
CA GLY A 54 7.35 13.91 1.51
C GLY A 54 6.73 14.36 0.18
N ILE A 55 5.41 14.56 0.15
CA ILE A 55 4.66 14.88 -1.08
C ILE A 55 4.01 16.27 -1.04
N PRO A 56 3.76 16.92 -2.19
CA PRO A 56 3.07 18.20 -2.23
C PRO A 56 1.61 18.10 -1.72
N ASN A 57 1.20 19.09 -0.91
CA ASN A 57 -0.20 19.35 -0.55
C ASN A 57 -0.84 20.37 -1.53
N SER A 58 -0.76 20.10 -2.83
CA SER A 58 -1.26 21.00 -3.88
C SER A 58 -1.78 20.24 -5.09
N GLY A 59 -2.55 20.92 -5.94
CA GLY A 59 -3.22 20.32 -7.10
C GLY A 59 -4.72 20.12 -6.90
N ILE A 60 -5.34 19.43 -7.86
CA ILE A 60 -6.79 19.19 -7.84
C ILE A 60 -7.19 18.23 -6.72
N THR A 61 -8.37 18.46 -6.13
CA THR A 61 -8.93 17.68 -5.01
C THR A 61 -10.13 16.83 -5.41
N TYR A 62 -10.68 17.06 -6.60
CA TYR A 62 -11.76 16.33 -7.24
C TYR A 62 -11.47 16.17 -8.73
N PHE A 63 -12.18 15.25 -9.40
CA PHE A 63 -11.96 14.92 -10.81
C PHE A 63 -13.13 15.33 -11.72
N ASN A 64 -13.92 16.31 -11.29
CA ASN A 64 -15.13 16.74 -12.01
C ASN A 64 -14.80 17.36 -13.37
N ASP A 65 -13.63 17.99 -13.50
CA ASP A 65 -13.20 18.66 -14.72
C ASP A 65 -12.72 17.69 -15.81
N VAL A 66 -12.57 16.39 -15.47
CA VAL A 66 -12.25 15.34 -16.44
C VAL A 66 -13.51 14.57 -16.75
N GLU A 67 -13.94 14.59 -18.01
CA GLU A 67 -15.12 13.85 -18.43
C GLU A 67 -14.84 12.34 -18.44
N LYS A 68 -15.85 11.51 -18.16
CA LYS A 68 -15.68 10.04 -18.15
C LYS A 68 -15.17 9.52 -19.49
N PHE A 69 -15.74 10.05 -20.59
CA PHE A 69 -15.35 9.65 -21.94
C PHE A 69 -13.91 10.07 -22.27
N GLU A 70 -13.52 11.27 -21.87
CA GLU A 70 -12.14 11.75 -22.02
C GLU A 70 -11.16 10.87 -21.23
N ALA A 71 -11.47 10.57 -19.97
CA ALA A 71 -10.65 9.69 -19.14
C ALA A 71 -10.48 8.29 -19.76
N LEU A 72 -11.55 7.73 -20.34
CA LEU A 72 -11.49 6.45 -21.04
C LEU A 72 -10.58 6.50 -22.26
N GLY A 73 -10.68 7.53 -23.10
CA GLY A 73 -9.82 7.71 -24.26
C GLY A 73 -8.35 7.82 -23.89
N ILE A 74 -8.03 8.62 -22.87
CA ILE A 74 -6.67 8.76 -22.33
C ILE A 74 -6.16 7.42 -21.78
N CYS A 75 -6.99 6.68 -21.02
CA CYS A 75 -6.59 5.40 -20.45
C CYS A 75 -6.34 4.33 -21.51
N LEU A 76 -7.18 4.26 -22.54
CA LEU A 76 -7.07 3.28 -23.62
C LEU A 76 -5.95 3.60 -24.62
N GLU A 77 -5.49 4.85 -24.68
CA GLU A 77 -4.53 5.33 -25.69
C GLU A 77 -5.04 5.11 -27.13
N GLN A 78 -6.36 5.16 -27.32
CA GLN A 78 -7.00 4.93 -28.62
C GLN A 78 -7.99 6.06 -28.93
N PRO A 79 -7.93 6.65 -30.13
CA PRO A 79 -8.84 7.72 -30.52
C PRO A 79 -10.27 7.23 -30.78
N ASN A 80 -10.42 5.97 -31.20
CA ASN A 80 -11.70 5.39 -31.60
C ASN A 80 -12.02 4.15 -30.75
N PHE A 81 -12.74 4.36 -29.64
CA PHE A 81 -13.25 3.27 -28.80
C PHE A 81 -14.77 3.36 -28.67
N ASN A 82 -15.42 2.21 -28.47
CA ASN A 82 -16.87 2.19 -28.26
C ASN A 82 -17.22 2.69 -26.84
N PRO A 83 -17.92 3.84 -26.69
CA PRO A 83 -18.26 4.41 -25.37
C PRO A 83 -19.18 3.51 -24.53
N ILE A 84 -19.87 2.56 -25.15
CA ILE A 84 -20.83 1.66 -24.51
C ILE A 84 -20.13 0.42 -23.92
N MET A 85 -18.90 0.13 -24.37
CA MET A 85 -18.17 -1.05 -23.91
C MET A 85 -17.72 -0.92 -22.46
N ASN A 86 -17.91 -1.99 -21.67
CA ASN A 86 -17.34 -2.10 -20.33
C ASN A 86 -15.83 -2.33 -20.41
N VAL A 87 -15.04 -1.29 -20.14
CA VAL A 87 -13.59 -1.39 -20.08
C VAL A 87 -13.16 -2.11 -18.81
N THR A 88 -12.63 -3.31 -18.94
CA THR A 88 -11.90 -4.00 -17.86
C THR A 88 -10.42 -3.63 -17.88
N SER A 89 -9.73 -3.86 -16.76
CA SER A 89 -8.29 -3.61 -16.65
C SER A 89 -7.46 -4.35 -17.70
N SER A 90 -7.92 -5.51 -18.21
CA SER A 90 -7.20 -6.26 -19.26
C SER A 90 -7.24 -5.64 -20.65
N HIS A 91 -8.11 -4.66 -20.89
CA HIS A 91 -8.15 -3.87 -22.13
C HIS A 91 -7.15 -2.71 -22.11
N LEU A 92 -6.69 -2.30 -20.92
CA LEU A 92 -5.78 -1.17 -20.79
C LEU A 92 -4.36 -1.54 -21.25
N PRO A 93 -3.64 -0.61 -21.90
CA PRO A 93 -2.20 -0.73 -22.10
C PRO A 93 -1.48 -1.06 -20.78
N ILE A 94 -0.36 -1.78 -20.86
CA ILE A 94 0.34 -2.29 -19.67
C ILE A 94 0.73 -1.17 -18.71
N ALA A 95 1.25 -0.05 -19.23
CA ALA A 95 1.58 1.13 -18.44
C ALA A 95 0.34 1.70 -17.71
N THR A 96 -0.76 1.93 -18.43
CA THR A 96 -2.02 2.40 -17.83
C THR A 96 -2.53 1.42 -16.77
N ARG A 97 -2.41 0.12 -17.02
CA ARG A 97 -2.83 -0.91 -16.06
C ARG A 97 -1.99 -0.88 -14.79
N ILE A 98 -0.69 -0.63 -14.87
CA ILE A 98 0.18 -0.45 -13.71
C ILE A 98 -0.23 0.80 -12.92
N ILE A 99 -0.49 1.93 -13.59
CA ILE A 99 -0.99 3.15 -12.94
C ILE A 99 -2.33 2.87 -12.23
N LEU A 100 -3.25 2.15 -12.88
CA LEU A 100 -4.51 1.75 -12.28
C LEU A 100 -4.32 0.88 -11.03
N LEU A 101 -3.34 -0.03 -11.05
CA LEU A 101 -3.00 -0.83 -9.87
C LEU A 101 -2.50 0.07 -8.73
N LEU A 102 -1.61 1.03 -9.00
CA LEU A 102 -1.13 2.01 -8.01
C LEU A 102 -2.28 2.83 -7.43
N VAL A 103 -3.18 3.31 -8.29
CA VAL A 103 -4.39 4.03 -7.88
C VAL A 103 -5.24 3.18 -6.94
N THR A 104 -5.51 1.93 -7.29
CA THR A 104 -6.49 1.09 -6.57
C THR A 104 -5.93 0.28 -5.40
N ASN A 105 -4.61 0.16 -5.25
CA ASN A 105 -3.98 -0.56 -4.13
C ASN A 105 -3.25 0.38 -3.16
N THR A 106 -2.81 1.55 -3.61
CA THR A 106 -1.92 2.42 -2.82
C THR A 106 -2.52 3.81 -2.59
N PHE A 107 -3.01 4.49 -3.64
CA PHE A 107 -3.51 5.87 -3.50
C PHE A 107 -4.94 5.94 -2.98
N LEU A 108 -5.81 5.06 -3.47
CA LEU A 108 -7.20 4.88 -3.04
C LEU A 108 -7.50 3.39 -2.90
N PRO A 109 -6.92 2.71 -1.88
CA PRO A 109 -7.02 1.27 -1.71
C PRO A 109 -8.49 0.83 -1.62
N ARG A 110 -8.89 -0.09 -2.49
CA ARG A 110 -10.21 -0.72 -2.44
C ARG A 110 -10.11 -2.19 -2.10
N GLU A 111 -11.17 -2.71 -1.49
CA GLU A 111 -11.35 -4.14 -1.28
C GLU A 111 -12.05 -4.78 -2.50
N GLY A 112 -11.85 -6.07 -2.69
CA GLY A 112 -12.50 -6.85 -3.74
C GLY A 112 -11.79 -6.83 -5.09
N SER A 113 -12.56 -6.92 -6.17
CA SER A 113 -12.04 -7.15 -7.53
C SER A 113 -11.43 -5.88 -8.15
N HIS A 114 -10.22 -6.01 -8.71
CA HIS A 114 -9.55 -4.98 -9.50
C HIS A 114 -9.84 -5.08 -11.01
N THR A 115 -10.80 -5.92 -11.40
CA THR A 115 -11.07 -6.20 -12.83
C THR A 115 -11.76 -5.04 -13.53
N LEU A 116 -12.74 -4.41 -12.87
CA LEU A 116 -13.47 -3.27 -13.39
C LEU A 116 -13.00 -2.00 -12.68
N PRO A 117 -12.34 -1.06 -13.39
CA PRO A 117 -12.04 0.25 -12.84
C PRO A 117 -13.33 1.07 -12.69
N SER A 118 -13.46 1.81 -11.59
CA SER A 118 -14.52 2.80 -11.43
C SER A 118 -14.25 4.04 -12.28
N GLU A 119 -15.26 4.89 -12.47
CA GLU A 119 -15.08 6.19 -13.13
C GLU A 119 -14.02 7.04 -12.41
N ARG A 120 -14.03 7.04 -11.07
CA ARG A 120 -13.02 7.76 -10.27
C ARG A 120 -11.61 7.22 -10.53
N ASP A 121 -11.45 5.91 -10.64
CA ASP A 121 -10.14 5.29 -10.93
C ASP A 121 -9.62 5.74 -12.30
N LEU A 122 -10.49 5.70 -13.33
CA LEU A 122 -10.13 6.10 -14.69
C LEU A 122 -9.76 7.59 -14.77
N LYS A 123 -10.54 8.46 -14.14
CA LYS A 123 -10.26 9.89 -14.10
C LYS A 123 -8.93 10.18 -13.38
N PHE A 124 -8.65 9.47 -12.29
CA PHE A 124 -7.37 9.62 -11.59
C PHE A 124 -6.19 9.16 -12.46
N VAL A 125 -6.32 7.99 -13.14
CA VAL A 125 -5.31 7.53 -14.09
C VAL A 125 -5.09 8.55 -15.22
N ALA A 126 -6.16 9.14 -15.76
CA ALA A 126 -6.09 10.16 -16.79
C ALA A 126 -5.33 11.43 -16.31
N CYS A 127 -5.61 11.92 -15.10
CA CYS A 127 -4.86 13.04 -14.51
C CYS A 127 -3.36 12.73 -14.39
N ILE A 128 -3.00 11.52 -13.95
CA ILE A 128 -1.59 11.10 -13.85
C ILE A 128 -0.93 11.11 -15.24
N LYS A 129 -1.60 10.56 -16.25
CA LYS A 129 -1.06 10.50 -17.63
C LYS A 129 -0.90 11.88 -18.25
N ASN A 130 -1.81 12.81 -17.96
CA ASN A 130 -1.76 14.19 -18.44
C ASN A 130 -0.82 15.09 -17.61
N GLY A 131 -0.21 14.58 -16.54
CA GLY A 131 0.65 15.37 -15.66
C GLY A 131 -0.09 16.38 -14.79
N THR A 132 -1.42 16.32 -14.70
CA THR A 132 -2.25 17.18 -13.85
C THR A 132 -1.91 16.93 -12.39
N LEU A 133 -1.39 17.92 -11.66
CA LEU A 133 -1.06 17.78 -10.24
C LEU A 133 -2.32 17.44 -9.42
N VAL A 134 -2.23 16.37 -8.61
CA VAL A 134 -3.32 15.90 -7.75
C VAL A 134 -2.92 16.04 -6.28
N ASN A 135 -3.80 16.60 -5.47
CA ASN A 135 -3.59 16.71 -4.02
C ASN A 135 -3.88 15.36 -3.35
N LEU A 136 -2.88 14.47 -3.32
CA LEU A 136 -2.99 13.15 -2.73
C LEU A 136 -3.28 13.17 -1.22
N PRO A 137 -2.68 14.04 -0.39
CA PRO A 137 -3.07 14.18 1.02
C PRO A 137 -4.58 14.39 1.21
N TYR A 138 -5.19 15.25 0.40
CA TYR A 138 -6.63 15.50 0.43
C TYR A 138 -7.44 14.26 0.07
N LEU A 139 -7.04 13.56 -0.99
CA LEU A 139 -7.71 12.35 -1.42
C LEU A 139 -7.64 11.23 -0.37
N ILE A 140 -6.51 11.10 0.34
CA ILE A 140 -6.32 10.11 1.39
C ILE A 140 -7.28 10.36 2.56
N ILE A 141 -7.34 11.59 3.10
CA ILE A 141 -8.23 11.92 4.22
C ILE A 141 -9.68 11.68 3.83
N ASN A 142 -10.10 12.20 2.68
CA ASN A 142 -11.47 12.02 2.21
C ASN A 142 -11.81 10.52 2.01
N HIS A 143 -10.84 9.72 1.55
CA HIS A 143 -11.01 8.28 1.43
C HIS A 143 -11.14 7.57 2.78
N MET A 144 -10.37 7.95 3.81
CA MET A 144 -10.52 7.43 5.17
C MET A 144 -11.92 7.73 5.72
N LEU A 145 -12.38 8.96 5.57
CA LEU A 145 -13.66 9.43 6.12
C LEU A 145 -14.89 8.88 5.38
N SER A 146 -14.79 8.67 4.07
CA SER A 146 -15.92 8.18 3.25
C SER A 146 -16.14 6.67 3.35
N ARG A 147 -15.21 5.92 3.94
CA ARG A 147 -15.28 4.45 4.03
C ARG A 147 -14.95 3.94 5.45
N PRO A 148 -15.78 4.28 6.46
CA PRO A 148 -15.49 3.93 7.86
C PRO A 148 -15.49 2.42 8.13
N ASN A 149 -16.13 1.61 7.28
CA ASN A 149 -16.17 0.15 7.40
C ASN A 149 -14.95 -0.55 6.76
N HIS A 150 -14.06 0.21 6.10
CA HIS A 150 -12.83 -0.31 5.53
C HIS A 150 -11.63 0.20 6.32
N ILE A 151 -10.51 -0.52 6.20
CA ILE A 151 -9.27 -0.19 6.91
C ILE A 151 -8.15 0.11 5.90
N PRO A 152 -8.26 1.20 5.10
CA PRO A 152 -7.21 1.56 4.16
C PRO A 152 -5.97 2.12 4.87
N TYR A 153 -4.88 2.25 4.13
CA TYR A 153 -3.65 2.92 4.57
C TYR A 153 -3.00 2.43 5.88
N PRO A 154 -2.96 1.13 6.19
CA PRO A 154 -2.38 0.64 7.45
C PRO A 154 -0.91 1.04 7.62
N MET A 155 -0.16 1.13 6.53
CA MET A 155 1.23 1.55 6.52
C MET A 155 1.40 3.03 6.83
N LEU A 156 0.57 3.91 6.24
CA LEU A 156 0.59 5.35 6.53
C LEU A 156 0.24 5.62 7.99
N LEU A 157 -0.78 4.95 8.52
CA LEU A 157 -1.17 5.11 9.92
C LEU A 157 -0.07 4.70 10.88
N SER A 158 0.64 3.62 10.59
CA SER A 158 1.78 3.19 11.41
C SER A 158 2.92 4.22 11.38
N ARG A 159 3.11 4.92 10.26
CA ARG A 159 4.05 6.05 10.17
C ARG A 159 3.58 7.28 10.96
N ILE A 160 2.28 7.57 10.94
CA ILE A 160 1.67 8.63 11.77
C ILE A 160 1.90 8.34 13.25
N PHE A 161 1.70 7.10 13.69
CA PHE A 161 1.94 6.73 15.09
C PHE A 161 3.41 6.96 15.48
N ALA A 162 4.34 6.58 14.59
CA ALA A 162 5.77 6.82 14.80
C ALA A 162 6.12 8.31 14.81
N SER A 163 5.60 9.12 13.88
CA SER A 163 5.91 10.56 13.83
C SER A 163 5.36 11.33 15.04
N LEU A 164 4.27 10.85 15.61
CA LEU A 164 3.67 11.41 16.82
C LEU A 164 4.31 10.85 18.11
N ASN A 165 5.33 9.99 18.00
CA ASN A 165 6.00 9.32 19.12
C ASN A 165 5.02 8.65 20.08
N LEU A 166 4.03 7.92 19.54
CA LEU A 166 3.13 7.13 20.37
C LEU A 166 3.94 6.10 21.17
N ASP A 167 3.61 5.97 22.45
CA ASP A 167 4.15 4.93 23.32
C ASP A 167 3.52 3.58 22.96
N ILE A 168 4.15 2.89 22.00
CA ILE A 168 3.71 1.58 21.52
C ILE A 168 4.33 0.51 22.43
N PRO A 169 3.52 -0.33 23.10
CA PRO A 169 4.03 -1.40 23.95
C PRO A 169 4.96 -2.36 23.22
N ASP A 170 5.97 -2.88 23.91
CA ASP A 170 6.95 -3.83 23.35
C ASP A 170 6.30 -5.13 22.83
N ASP A 171 5.16 -5.52 23.40
CA ASP A 171 4.37 -6.69 23.01
C ASP A 171 3.37 -6.42 21.88
N GLU A 172 3.35 -5.20 21.32
CA GLU A 172 2.46 -4.86 20.20
C GLU A 172 2.79 -5.69 18.96
N HIS A 173 1.82 -6.49 18.52
CA HIS A 173 1.97 -7.31 17.33
C HIS A 173 2.13 -6.44 16.07
N SER A 174 3.18 -6.73 15.31
CA SER A 174 3.51 -6.00 14.09
C SER A 174 3.77 -6.93 12.91
N VAL A 175 3.43 -6.47 11.70
CA VAL A 175 3.54 -7.25 10.46
C VAL A 175 4.22 -6.46 9.36
N LYS A 176 4.90 -7.16 8.46
CA LYS A 176 5.44 -6.55 7.23
C LYS A 176 4.32 -6.32 6.20
N PRO A 177 4.43 -5.30 5.33
CA PRO A 177 3.47 -5.12 4.25
C PRO A 177 3.45 -6.33 3.31
N SER A 178 2.27 -6.67 2.83
CA SER A 178 2.10 -7.71 1.82
C SER A 178 2.44 -7.20 0.42
N HIS A 179 2.68 -8.12 -0.52
CA HIS A 179 2.87 -7.81 -1.94
C HIS A 179 1.67 -7.11 -2.59
N LYS A 180 0.47 -7.20 -1.98
CA LYS A 180 -0.73 -6.47 -2.42
C LYS A 180 -0.64 -4.97 -2.08
N GLN A 181 0.06 -4.63 -1.00
CA GLN A 181 0.19 -3.24 -0.54
C GLN A 181 1.35 -2.49 -1.22
N LEU A 182 2.41 -3.20 -1.61
CA LEU A 182 3.64 -2.60 -2.14
C LEU A 182 3.86 -2.73 -3.66
N ILE A 183 2.85 -3.16 -4.44
CA ILE A 183 2.91 -3.44 -5.89
C ILE A 183 4.34 -3.70 -6.38
N ASN A 184 4.87 -4.86 -6.00
CA ASN A 184 6.20 -5.29 -6.39
C ASN A 184 6.13 -6.26 -7.59
N LYS A 185 7.28 -6.78 -8.02
CA LYS A 185 7.37 -7.76 -9.12
C LYS A 185 6.43 -8.97 -8.93
N ALA A 186 6.27 -9.44 -7.68
CA ALA A 186 5.35 -10.54 -7.38
C ALA A 186 3.87 -10.12 -7.50
N GLY A 187 3.52 -8.93 -7.00
CA GLY A 187 2.18 -8.35 -7.15
C GLY A 187 1.78 -8.15 -8.61
N LEU A 188 2.72 -7.73 -9.46
CA LEU A 188 2.47 -7.60 -10.90
C LEU A 188 2.32 -8.93 -11.62
N ARG A 189 3.07 -9.97 -11.22
CA ARG A 189 2.87 -11.33 -11.74
C ARG A 189 1.47 -11.84 -11.44
N ASN A 190 0.94 -11.59 -10.24
CA ASN A 190 -0.45 -11.92 -9.90
C ASN A 190 -1.47 -11.16 -10.76
N CYS A 191 -1.05 -10.03 -11.33
CA CYS A 191 -1.82 -9.28 -12.30
C CYS A 191 -1.54 -9.74 -13.75
N ASN A 192 -0.92 -10.87 -14.04
CA ASN A 192 -0.53 -11.28 -15.41
C ASN A 192 0.36 -10.25 -16.12
N ILE A 193 1.24 -9.57 -15.39
CA ILE A 193 2.27 -8.68 -15.94
C ILE A 193 3.63 -9.24 -15.51
N ARG A 194 4.50 -9.57 -16.46
CA ARG A 194 5.87 -10.01 -16.17
C ARG A 194 6.87 -9.07 -16.83
N PHE A 195 8.06 -9.01 -16.25
CA PHE A 195 9.21 -8.33 -16.85
C PHE A 195 10.03 -9.36 -17.63
N GLU A 196 10.21 -9.15 -18.92
CA GLU A 196 10.92 -10.01 -19.86
C GLU A 196 11.66 -9.13 -20.87
N ASP A 197 12.95 -9.40 -21.11
CA ASP A 197 13.79 -8.68 -22.08
C ASP A 197 13.78 -7.15 -21.97
N GLY A 198 13.77 -6.62 -20.73
CA GLY A 198 13.77 -5.18 -20.48
C GLY A 198 12.39 -4.51 -20.62
N LEU A 199 11.35 -5.28 -20.96
CA LEU A 199 9.99 -4.79 -21.21
C LEU A 199 8.97 -5.47 -20.29
N TRP A 200 7.92 -4.75 -19.95
CA TRP A 200 6.76 -5.31 -19.26
C TRP A 200 5.81 -5.91 -20.27
N VAL A 201 5.55 -7.22 -20.17
CA VAL A 201 4.69 -7.96 -21.09
C VAL A 201 3.54 -8.65 -20.37
N LYS A 202 2.43 -8.83 -21.07
CA LYS A 202 1.28 -9.59 -20.57
C LYS A 202 1.67 -11.08 -20.51
N LEU A 203 1.41 -11.72 -19.38
CA LEU A 203 1.54 -13.17 -19.28
C LEU A 203 0.50 -13.80 -20.23
N GLN A 204 0.95 -14.39 -21.35
CA GLN A 204 0.04 -15.18 -22.20
C GLN A 204 -0.36 -16.43 -21.41
N GLY A 205 -1.66 -16.57 -21.15
CA GLY A 205 -2.22 -17.71 -20.42
C GLY A 205 -2.15 -18.98 -21.25
N GLY A 206 -1.13 -19.80 -21.01
CA GLY A 206 -1.18 -21.21 -21.40
C GLY A 206 -1.95 -21.99 -20.34
N GLY A 207 -3.18 -22.43 -20.65
CA GLY A 207 -3.84 -23.52 -19.92
C GLY A 207 -5.28 -23.26 -19.46
N ARG A 208 -6.21 -23.63 -20.35
CA ARG A 208 -7.54 -24.25 -20.09
C ARG A 208 -8.39 -23.64 -18.97
N GLU A 209 -9.49 -23.03 -19.39
CA GLU A 209 -10.81 -23.32 -18.80
C GLU A 209 -10.95 -24.85 -18.69
N GLN A 210 -10.62 -25.42 -17.53
CA GLN A 210 -11.37 -26.57 -17.07
C GLN A 210 -12.60 -26.02 -16.38
N VAL A 211 -13.69 -26.01 -17.15
CA VAL A 211 -15.04 -26.11 -16.61
C VAL A 211 -15.02 -27.25 -15.59
N ARG A 212 -14.90 -26.91 -14.31
CA ARG A 212 -15.14 -27.85 -13.23
C ARG A 212 -16.60 -27.67 -12.85
N GLU A 213 -17.39 -28.55 -13.43
CA GLU A 213 -18.79 -28.82 -13.14
C GLU A 213 -19.01 -28.82 -11.62
N GLN A 214 -20.00 -28.03 -11.16
CA GLN A 214 -20.43 -28.02 -9.77
C GLN A 214 -20.97 -29.39 -9.40
N ALA A 215 -20.36 -30.05 -8.41
CA ALA A 215 -20.95 -31.19 -7.73
C ALA A 215 -21.09 -30.85 -6.24
N ASN A 216 -22.35 -30.65 -5.83
CA ASN A 216 -22.81 -30.67 -4.44
C ASN A 216 -22.51 -32.03 -3.81
N VAL A 217 -21.83 -32.07 -2.65
CA VAL A 217 -22.06 -33.09 -1.61
C VAL A 217 -21.88 -32.45 -0.23
N ARG A 218 -22.92 -32.60 0.60
CA ARG A 218 -22.97 -32.27 2.03
C ARG A 218 -22.26 -33.34 2.89
N ALA A 219 -21.93 -32.91 4.11
CA ALA A 219 -21.93 -33.65 5.38
C ALA A 219 -20.60 -34.22 5.92
N GLY A 220 -20.22 -33.72 7.10
CA GLY A 220 -20.04 -34.55 8.31
C GLY A 220 -18.62 -34.74 8.87
N GLY A 221 -18.49 -34.53 10.20
CA GLY A 221 -17.46 -35.04 11.12
C GLY A 221 -16.28 -34.10 11.34
N ASP A 222 -16.16 -33.40 12.48
CA ASP A 222 -15.80 -33.82 13.86
C ASP A 222 -14.35 -34.30 14.02
N ASP A 223 -13.66 -33.64 14.97
CA ASP A 223 -12.55 -34.05 15.86
C ASP A 223 -11.92 -32.72 16.38
N GLU A 224 -12.20 -32.26 17.61
CA GLU A 224 -11.50 -32.60 18.87
C GLU A 224 -9.98 -32.36 18.77
N ASP A 225 -9.22 -31.79 19.70
CA ASP A 225 -9.38 -31.13 20.99
C ASP A 225 -7.94 -30.56 21.27
N ASP A 226 -7.79 -29.59 22.17
CA ASP A 226 -6.60 -29.41 23.03
C ASP A 226 -6.60 -28.00 23.65
N ALA A 227 -7.36 -27.90 24.73
CA ALA A 227 -7.12 -26.97 25.80
C ALA A 227 -5.83 -27.35 26.55
N GLN A 228 -4.90 -26.42 26.71
CA GLN A 228 -3.91 -26.47 27.79
C GLN A 228 -3.84 -25.12 28.51
N GLN A 229 -4.46 -25.11 29.69
CA GLN A 229 -4.13 -24.22 30.81
C GLN A 229 -2.73 -24.59 31.31
N PHE A 230 -1.93 -23.62 31.80
CA PHE A 230 -1.16 -23.79 33.05
C PHE A 230 -0.66 -22.43 33.60
N GLU A 231 -1.21 -22.12 34.78
CA GLU A 231 -0.64 -21.53 36.01
C GLU A 231 0.28 -20.28 36.01
N MET A 232 -0.22 -19.32 36.80
CA MET A 232 0.46 -18.24 37.52
C MET A 232 1.55 -18.78 38.46
N ARG A 233 2.74 -18.14 38.46
CA ARG A 233 3.62 -18.10 39.64
C ARG A 233 4.27 -16.73 39.79
N ALA A 234 4.03 -16.12 40.94
CA ALA A 234 4.75 -14.94 41.40
C ALA A 234 6.12 -15.33 41.99
N ASN A 235 7.12 -14.45 41.86
CA ASN A 235 8.14 -14.31 42.88
C ASN A 235 8.84 -12.94 42.86
N VAL A 236 9.27 -12.58 44.06
CA VAL A 236 9.66 -11.27 44.58
C VAL A 236 11.11 -10.90 44.26
N GLY A 237 11.30 -9.60 43.95
CA GLY A 237 12.43 -8.68 44.15
C GLY A 237 13.87 -9.18 44.39
N THR A 238 14.83 -8.53 43.74
CA THR A 238 15.96 -7.88 44.44
C THR A 238 16.73 -6.91 43.54
N SER A 239 17.45 -6.01 44.22
CA SER A 239 17.95 -4.71 43.81
C SER A 239 19.15 -4.70 42.85
N SER A 240 19.36 -3.49 42.33
CA SER A 240 20.49 -2.97 41.59
C SER A 240 21.89 -3.42 42.04
N SER A 241 22.73 -3.79 41.08
CA SER A 241 24.19 -3.71 41.21
C SER A 241 24.83 -3.27 39.89
N SER A 242 25.70 -2.26 39.97
CA SER A 242 26.49 -1.77 38.84
C SER A 242 27.58 -2.80 38.51
N SER A 243 27.38 -3.57 37.45
CA SER A 243 28.34 -4.58 37.01
C SER A 243 28.86 -4.24 35.62
N ARG A 244 30.19 -4.30 35.44
CA ARG A 244 30.82 -4.35 34.12
C ARG A 244 30.11 -5.43 33.30
N PRO A 245 29.86 -5.20 31.99
CA PRO A 245 29.09 -6.15 31.21
C PRO A 245 29.81 -7.50 31.17
N THR A 246 29.12 -8.55 31.59
CA THR A 246 29.58 -9.93 31.49
C THR A 246 29.76 -10.31 30.02
N LEU A 247 30.62 -11.30 29.75
CA LEU A 247 30.84 -11.81 28.39
C LEU A 247 29.53 -12.23 27.70
N GLU A 248 28.59 -12.79 28.48
CA GLU A 248 27.24 -13.16 28.05
C GLU A 248 26.38 -11.95 27.65
N SER A 249 26.47 -10.84 28.41
CA SER A 249 25.80 -9.58 28.07
C SER A 249 26.40 -8.91 26.82
N LEU A 250 27.69 -9.11 26.56
CA LEU A 250 28.32 -8.68 25.31
C LEU A 250 27.88 -9.54 24.13
N GLN A 251 27.83 -10.87 24.31
CA GLN A 251 27.36 -11.80 23.28
C GLN A 251 25.91 -11.51 22.89
N ALA A 252 25.01 -11.36 23.87
CA ALA A 252 23.60 -11.04 23.61
C ALA A 252 23.43 -9.71 22.85
N ARG A 253 24.28 -8.71 23.13
CA ARG A 253 24.27 -7.43 22.39
C ARG A 253 24.82 -7.56 20.98
N MET A 254 25.80 -8.45 20.75
CA MET A 254 26.29 -8.76 19.41
C MET A 254 25.25 -9.50 18.58
N ASP A 255 24.55 -10.46 19.19
CA ASP A 255 23.49 -11.22 18.51
C ASP A 255 22.31 -10.30 18.15
N LEU A 256 21.93 -9.38 19.05
CA LEU A 256 20.92 -8.36 18.77
C LEU A 256 21.37 -7.41 17.65
N ALA A 257 22.61 -6.91 17.69
CA ALA A 257 23.16 -6.05 16.65
C ALA A 257 23.23 -6.77 15.28
N GLN A 258 23.52 -8.07 15.27
CA GLN A 258 23.53 -8.87 14.06
C GLN A 258 22.12 -9.06 13.49
N ALA A 259 21.13 -9.32 14.34
CA ALA A 259 19.72 -9.37 13.93
C ALA A 259 19.24 -8.03 13.34
N ASP A 260 19.65 -6.91 13.93
CA ASP A 260 19.34 -5.57 13.41
C ASP A 260 20.02 -5.30 12.06
N ILE A 261 21.28 -5.71 11.89
CA ILE A 261 22.01 -5.60 10.61
C ILE A 261 21.31 -6.41 9.51
N ASP A 262 20.90 -7.64 9.81
CA ASP A 262 20.22 -8.51 8.84
C ASP A 262 18.81 -8.00 8.53
N TYR A 263 18.11 -7.45 9.52
CA TYR A 263 16.86 -6.75 9.34
C TYR A 263 17.00 -5.52 8.43
N LEU A 264 18.00 -4.68 8.67
CA LEU A 264 18.30 -3.50 7.85
C LEU A 264 18.69 -3.89 6.43
N ARG A 265 19.52 -4.92 6.26
CA ARG A 265 19.89 -5.45 4.94
C ARG A 265 18.66 -5.90 4.15
N GLY A 266 17.77 -6.68 4.78
CA GLY A 266 16.51 -7.10 4.15
C GLY A 266 15.59 -5.93 3.77
N ARG A 267 15.59 -4.84 4.54
CA ARG A 267 14.88 -3.60 4.16
C ARG A 267 15.51 -2.91 2.97
N VAL A 268 16.84 -2.81 2.96
CA VAL A 268 17.62 -2.19 1.88
C VAL A 268 17.41 -2.95 0.57
N ASP A 269 17.47 -4.28 0.59
CA ASP A 269 17.23 -5.12 -0.59
C ASP A 269 15.80 -4.94 -1.15
N GLN A 270 14.79 -4.90 -0.27
CA GLN A 270 13.40 -4.64 -0.67
C GLN A 270 13.21 -3.23 -1.26
N ILE A 271 13.89 -2.23 -0.71
CA ILE A 271 13.88 -0.87 -1.25
C ILE A 271 14.52 -0.86 -2.65
N TYR A 272 15.66 -1.50 -2.84
CA TYR A 272 16.31 -1.57 -4.15
C TYR A 272 15.48 -2.33 -5.19
N GLU A 273 14.85 -3.45 -4.82
CA GLU A 273 13.95 -4.18 -5.73
C GLU A 273 12.69 -3.36 -6.07
N GLY A 274 12.10 -2.68 -5.08
CA GLY A 274 10.94 -1.81 -5.28
C GLY A 274 11.27 -0.59 -6.14
N GLN A 275 12.39 0.08 -5.86
CA GLN A 275 12.87 1.24 -6.60
C GLN A 275 13.24 0.89 -8.05
N ALA A 276 13.98 -0.19 -8.28
CA ALA A 276 14.32 -0.61 -9.65
C ALA A 276 13.06 -0.93 -10.47
N THR A 277 12.09 -1.59 -9.83
CA THR A 277 10.79 -1.93 -10.42
C THR A 277 10.00 -0.66 -10.80
N ILE A 278 9.90 0.32 -9.91
CA ILE A 278 9.12 1.55 -10.12
C ILE A 278 9.85 2.53 -11.05
N ILE A 279 11.17 2.73 -10.93
CA ILE A 279 11.97 3.61 -11.82
C ILE A 279 11.86 3.12 -13.26
N GLN A 280 12.05 1.82 -13.48
CA GLN A 280 11.99 1.25 -14.83
C GLN A 280 10.57 1.27 -15.40
N MET A 281 9.53 1.18 -14.55
CA MET A 281 8.14 1.41 -14.96
C MET A 281 7.88 2.82 -15.45
N PHE A 282 8.33 3.83 -14.70
CA PHE A 282 8.12 5.24 -15.08
C PHE A 282 8.93 5.60 -16.35
N GLN A 283 10.15 5.08 -16.50
CA GLN A 283 10.97 5.27 -17.70
C GLN A 283 10.34 4.65 -18.96
N ASN A 284 9.68 3.49 -18.83
CA ASN A 284 9.02 2.82 -19.95
C ASN A 284 7.62 3.38 -20.26
N ALA A 285 6.91 3.92 -19.26
CA ALA A 285 5.58 4.52 -19.43
C ALA A 285 5.64 5.96 -19.99
N PHE A 286 6.76 6.65 -19.78
CA PHE A 286 7.02 8.00 -20.27
C PHE A 286 8.39 8.02 -20.97
N PRO A 287 8.50 7.51 -22.20
CA PRO A 287 9.75 7.60 -22.95
C PRO A 287 10.13 9.08 -23.09
N GLN A 288 11.30 9.46 -22.58
CA GLN A 288 11.86 10.79 -22.77
C GLN A 288 12.00 11.03 -24.28
N HIS A 289 11.16 11.89 -24.85
CA HIS A 289 11.38 12.38 -26.21
C HIS A 289 12.70 13.16 -26.19
N ARG A 290 13.74 12.58 -26.80
CA ARG A 290 14.99 13.29 -27.06
C ARG A 290 14.61 14.54 -27.88
N PRO A 291 15.00 15.75 -27.48
CA PRO A 291 14.73 16.93 -28.30
C PRO A 291 15.37 16.70 -29.67
N PRO A 292 14.72 17.13 -30.77
CA PRO A 292 15.29 16.95 -32.09
C PRO A 292 16.64 17.66 -32.12
N ASP A 293 17.68 16.91 -32.50
CA ASP A 293 19.01 17.45 -32.71
C ASP A 293 18.88 18.63 -33.66
N SER A 294 19.19 19.83 -33.15
CA SER A 294 19.19 21.05 -33.93
C SER A 294 20.32 20.93 -34.95
N SER A 295 19.97 20.62 -36.20
CA SER A 295 20.85 20.73 -37.37
C SER A 295 20.81 22.15 -37.92
#